data_AF-A0A6J6MQL1-F1
#
_entry.id   AF-A0A6J6MQL1-F1
#
_cell.length_a   1.000
_cell.length_b   1.000
_cell.length_c   1.000
_cell.angle_alpha   90.00
_cell.angle_beta   90.00
_cell.angle_gamma   90.00
#
_symmetry.space_group_name_H-M   'P 1'
#
loop_
_entity.id
_entity.type
_entity.pdbx_description
1 polymer ?
#
loop_
_entity_poly.entity_id
_entity_poly.type
_entity_poly.pdbx_seq_one_letter_code
_entity_poly.pdbx_strand_id
1 'polypeptide(L)'
;MDLDQATALFTAGKSCMLLGGTWMPGGAFETETKKGAMKFTPGLAVLPSVVAGKKATYTPYYGDAYGVPTKSKNQEWALELLRYFMSDEGQKIGALDAAGNLPVVTTIPQSAYTKVPQGVKDVLALVAAYGSQSGWTSEVPGAYGQTFLNPLIQKLQEGKTTSAEIAKAQQAKLEDVRKNGL
;
A
#
# COMPACT_ATOMS: atom_id res chain seq x y z
N MET A 1 11.42 -11.63 -4.09
CA MET A 1 10.18 -12.27 -4.57
C MET A 1 9.24 -11.15 -4.97
N ASP A 2 8.67 -11.21 -6.16
CA ASP A 2 7.68 -10.23 -6.62
C ASP A 2 6.37 -10.40 -5.82
N LEU A 3 5.65 -9.30 -5.56
CA LEU A 3 4.40 -9.31 -4.80
C LEU A 3 3.35 -10.22 -5.46
N ASP A 4 3.34 -10.29 -6.79
CA ASP A 4 2.44 -11.16 -7.55
C ASP A 4 2.71 -12.63 -7.27
N GLN A 5 3.98 -13.03 -7.17
CA GLN A 5 4.37 -14.40 -6.84
C GLN A 5 4.02 -14.75 -5.39
N ALA A 6 4.29 -13.84 -4.45
CA ALA A 6 3.94 -14.03 -3.04
C ALA A 6 2.43 -14.16 -2.85
N THR A 7 1.66 -13.34 -3.58
CA THR A 7 0.19 -13.38 -3.60
C THR A 7 -0.30 -14.71 -4.13
N ALA A 8 0.23 -15.18 -5.26
CA ALA A 8 -0.17 -16.46 -5.85
C ALA A 8 0.14 -17.65 -4.94
N LEU A 9 1.29 -17.64 -4.23
CA LEU A 9 1.60 -18.66 -3.24
C LEU A 9 0.62 -18.65 -2.08
N PHE A 10 0.27 -17.46 -1.57
CA PHE A 10 -0.69 -17.32 -0.48
C PHE A 10 -2.08 -17.77 -0.89
N THR A 11 -2.63 -17.26 -1.99
CA THR A 11 -3.99 -17.62 -2.45
C THR A 11 -4.13 -19.09 -2.80
N ALA A 12 -3.04 -19.74 -3.25
CA ALA A 12 -2.98 -21.19 -3.47
C ALA A 12 -2.83 -22.03 -2.18
N GLY A 13 -2.78 -21.40 -0.99
CA GLY A 13 -2.59 -22.08 0.29
C GLY A 13 -1.17 -22.61 0.52
N LYS A 14 -0.18 -22.12 -0.24
CA LYS A 14 1.23 -22.53 -0.14
C LYS A 14 2.06 -21.66 0.80
N SER A 15 1.50 -20.57 1.32
CA SER A 15 2.07 -19.82 2.44
C SER A 15 1.01 -19.54 3.50
N CYS A 16 1.42 -19.60 4.77
CA CYS A 16 0.52 -19.33 5.91
C CYS A 16 0.37 -17.84 6.21
N MET A 17 1.30 -17.01 5.70
CA MET A 17 1.32 -15.57 5.90
C MET A 17 1.74 -14.87 4.62
N LEU A 18 1.19 -13.67 4.42
CA LEU A 18 1.57 -12.76 3.37
C LEU A 18 1.71 -11.35 3.97
N LEU A 19 2.87 -10.73 3.73
CA LEU A 19 3.02 -9.28 3.89
C LEU A 19 2.53 -8.64 2.60
N GLY A 20 1.36 -8.00 2.68
CA GLY A 20 0.65 -7.49 1.52
C GLY A 20 0.04 -6.12 1.75
N GLY A 21 -0.70 -5.65 0.75
CA GLY A 21 -1.34 -4.35 0.73
C GLY A 21 -2.79 -4.35 1.22
N THR A 22 -3.29 -3.18 1.60
CA THR A 22 -4.70 -2.94 1.96
C THR A 22 -5.69 -3.19 0.84
N TRP A 23 -5.23 -3.14 -0.42
CA TRP A 23 -6.05 -3.38 -1.60
C TRP A 23 -6.33 -4.86 -1.85
N MET A 24 -5.60 -5.77 -1.18
CA MET A 24 -5.68 -7.20 -1.47
C MET A 24 -7.01 -7.86 -1.07
N PRO A 25 -7.62 -7.56 0.10
CA PRO A 25 -8.90 -8.16 0.47
C PRO A 25 -10.04 -7.84 -0.49
N GLY A 26 -10.13 -6.60 -0.98
CA GLY A 26 -11.13 -6.19 -1.97
C GLY A 26 -10.79 -6.58 -3.41
N GLY A 27 -9.50 -6.72 -3.72
CA GLY A 27 -9.00 -7.06 -5.06
C GLY A 27 -8.69 -8.55 -5.20
N ALA A 28 -7.41 -8.89 -5.04
CA ALA A 28 -6.88 -10.22 -5.39
C ALA A 28 -7.55 -11.36 -4.59
N PHE A 29 -7.78 -11.19 -3.29
CA PHE A 29 -8.36 -12.27 -2.47
C PHE A 29 -9.82 -12.53 -2.84
N GLU A 30 -10.62 -11.48 -3.02
CA GLU A 30 -12.01 -11.60 -3.47
C GLU A 30 -12.08 -12.24 -4.86
N THR A 31 -11.19 -11.83 -5.76
CA THR A 31 -11.09 -12.37 -7.13
C THR A 31 -10.76 -13.86 -7.11
N GLU A 32 -9.72 -14.27 -6.38
CA GLU A 32 -9.30 -15.67 -6.32
C GLU A 32 -10.28 -16.54 -5.53
N THR A 33 -10.99 -15.99 -4.55
CA THR A 33 -12.09 -16.66 -3.85
C THR A 33 -13.25 -16.92 -4.80
N LYS A 34 -13.67 -15.93 -5.60
CA LYS A 34 -14.75 -16.08 -6.60
C LYS A 34 -14.41 -17.08 -7.70
N LYS A 35 -13.16 -17.14 -8.14
CA LYS A 35 -12.65 -18.17 -9.06
C LYS A 35 -12.56 -19.56 -8.40
N GLY A 36 -12.70 -19.63 -7.09
CA GLY A 36 -12.54 -20.86 -6.32
C GLY A 36 -11.09 -21.32 -6.20
N ALA A 37 -10.10 -20.49 -6.52
CA ALA A 37 -8.68 -20.81 -6.34
C ALA A 37 -8.29 -20.69 -4.85
N MET A 38 -8.75 -19.65 -4.18
CA MET A 38 -8.56 -19.46 -2.74
C MET A 38 -9.65 -20.19 -1.96
N LYS A 39 -9.27 -21.17 -1.13
CA LYS A 39 -10.20 -22.06 -0.39
C LYS A 39 -10.31 -21.74 1.10
N PHE A 40 -9.82 -20.59 1.53
CA PHE A 40 -9.77 -20.18 2.93
C PHE A 40 -10.04 -18.68 3.06
N THR A 41 -10.47 -18.27 4.25
CA THR A 41 -10.64 -16.86 4.59
C THR A 41 -9.38 -16.39 5.33
N PRO A 42 -8.66 -15.37 4.83
CA PRO A 42 -7.47 -14.86 5.50
C PRO A 42 -7.86 -14.06 6.75
N GLY A 43 -7.12 -14.24 7.84
CA GLY A 43 -7.12 -13.31 8.96
C GLY A 43 -6.23 -12.10 8.66
N LEU A 44 -6.53 -10.95 9.25
CA LEU A 44 -5.73 -9.74 9.15
C LEU A 44 -5.12 -9.39 10.51
N ALA A 45 -3.86 -8.96 10.50
CA ALA A 45 -3.14 -8.54 11.69
C ALA A 45 -2.27 -7.32 11.41
N VAL A 46 -2.03 -6.51 12.43
CA VAL A 46 -1.07 -5.41 12.40
C VAL A 46 0.31 -5.96 12.73
N LEU A 47 1.34 -5.51 12.00
CA LEU A 47 2.72 -5.87 12.32
C LEU A 47 3.09 -5.37 13.73
N PRO A 48 3.86 -6.17 14.49
CA PRO A 48 4.36 -5.71 15.78
C PRO A 48 5.24 -4.48 15.59
N SER A 49 5.28 -3.62 16.60
CA SER A 49 6.22 -2.50 16.61
C SER A 49 7.66 -3.03 16.58
N VAL A 50 8.49 -2.44 15.71
CA VAL A 50 9.93 -2.69 15.67
C VAL A 50 10.67 -2.02 16.85
N VAL A 51 10.01 -1.11 17.56
CA VAL A 51 10.52 -0.47 18.79
C VAL A 51 9.80 -1.04 20.00
N ALA A 52 10.57 -1.60 20.93
CA ALA A 52 10.03 -2.17 22.18
C ALA A 52 9.22 -1.13 22.96
N GLY A 53 8.07 -1.54 23.50
CA GLY A 53 7.17 -0.69 24.28
C GLY A 53 6.36 0.34 23.46
N LYS A 54 6.51 0.39 22.14
CA LYS A 54 5.66 1.22 21.26
C LYS A 54 4.45 0.43 20.76
N LYS A 55 3.32 1.12 20.62
CA LYS A 55 2.09 0.56 20.06
C LYS A 55 2.34 0.16 18.61
N ALA A 56 1.82 -1.00 18.20
CA ALA A 56 1.73 -1.35 16.80
C ALA A 56 0.84 -0.32 16.07
N THR A 57 1.25 0.07 14.87
CA THR A 57 0.51 0.98 14.00
C THR A 57 0.29 0.30 12.67
N TYR A 58 -0.86 0.56 12.07
CA TYR A 58 -1.09 0.12 10.71
C TYR A 58 -0.20 0.95 9.78
N THR A 59 0.50 0.29 8.86
CA THR A 59 1.39 0.96 7.89
C THR A 59 0.81 0.79 6.49
N PRO A 60 -0.28 1.50 6.15
CA PRO A 60 -0.88 1.37 4.83
C PRO A 60 0.10 1.94 3.80
N TYR A 61 0.14 1.32 2.63
CA TYR A 61 0.57 2.03 1.43
C TYR A 61 -0.52 3.06 1.13
N TYR A 62 -0.18 4.35 1.11
CA TYR A 62 -1.13 5.44 0.89
C TYR A 62 -1.59 5.58 -0.57
N GLY A 63 -1.29 4.57 -1.40
CA GLY A 63 -1.72 4.48 -2.77
C GLY A 63 -0.85 5.31 -3.71
N ASP A 64 -1.32 5.40 -4.96
CA ASP A 64 -0.71 6.22 -5.98
C ASP A 64 -1.41 7.59 -6.00
N ALA A 65 -0.61 8.65 -6.10
CA ALA A 65 -1.12 10.00 -6.29
C ALA A 65 -1.33 10.28 -7.78
N TYR A 66 -2.43 10.95 -8.11
CA TYR A 66 -2.64 11.45 -9.46
C TYR A 66 -1.89 12.78 -9.67
N GLY A 67 -1.24 12.92 -10.83
CA GLY A 67 -0.55 14.14 -11.21
C GLY A 67 -0.82 14.51 -12.67
N VAL A 68 -0.88 15.80 -12.96
CA VAL A 68 -0.94 16.31 -14.34
C VAL A 68 0.49 16.68 -14.77
N PRO A 69 1.04 16.07 -15.83
CA PRO A 69 2.35 16.47 -16.34
C PRO A 69 2.35 17.95 -16.74
N THR A 70 3.38 18.71 -16.34
CA THR A 70 3.48 20.15 -16.64
C THR A 70 3.46 20.47 -18.14
N LYS A 71 3.89 19.52 -18.98
CA LYS A 71 3.90 19.63 -20.44
C LYS A 71 2.63 19.06 -21.12
N SER A 72 1.60 18.70 -20.36
CA SER A 72 0.33 18.25 -20.93
C SER A 72 -0.26 19.34 -21.83
N LYS A 73 -0.73 18.94 -23.02
CA LYS A 73 -1.43 19.85 -23.95
C LYS A 73 -2.87 20.14 -23.50
N ASN A 74 -3.40 19.37 -22.54
CA ASN A 74 -4.78 19.42 -22.06
C ASN A 74 -4.81 19.61 -20.54
N GLN A 75 -4.15 20.67 -20.04
CA GLN A 75 -4.05 20.93 -18.60
C GLN A 75 -5.42 21.05 -17.93
N GLU A 76 -6.31 21.84 -18.52
CA GLU A 76 -7.64 22.13 -17.96
C GLU A 76 -8.48 20.87 -17.80
N TRP A 77 -8.64 20.09 -18.87
CA TRP A 77 -9.37 18.82 -18.85
C TRP A 77 -8.75 17.78 -17.92
N ALA A 78 -7.42 17.71 -17.86
CA ALA A 78 -6.76 16.81 -16.93
C ALA A 78 -7.06 17.21 -15.46
N LEU A 79 -7.03 18.49 -15.14
CA LEU A 79 -7.41 18.98 -13.81
C LEU A 79 -8.89 18.74 -13.50
N GLU A 80 -9.79 18.91 -14.46
CA GLU A 80 -11.20 18.63 -14.28
C GLU A 80 -11.45 17.15 -13.98
N LEU A 81 -10.79 16.24 -14.70
CA LEU A 81 -10.85 14.81 -14.41
C LEU A 81 -10.36 14.49 -12.99
N LEU A 82 -9.23 15.08 -12.57
CA LEU A 82 -8.72 14.88 -11.21
C LEU A 82 -9.69 15.42 -10.16
N ARG A 83 -10.33 16.57 -10.39
CA ARG A 83 -11.36 17.10 -9.48
C ARG A 83 -12.54 16.13 -9.35
N TYR A 84 -12.97 15.50 -10.45
CA TYR A 84 -14.03 14.50 -10.39
C TYR A 84 -13.61 13.28 -9.57
N PHE A 85 -12.43 12.70 -9.81
CA PHE A 85 -11.92 11.56 -9.03
C PHE A 85 -11.78 11.85 -7.54
N MET A 86 -11.43 13.08 -7.17
CA MET A 86 -11.29 13.51 -5.78
C MET A 86 -12.59 14.03 -5.15
N SER A 87 -13.67 14.14 -5.93
CA SER A 87 -14.98 14.55 -5.42
C SER A 87 -15.60 13.47 -4.53
N ASP A 88 -16.57 13.84 -3.70
CA ASP A 88 -17.37 12.90 -2.92
C ASP A 88 -17.99 11.80 -3.79
N GLU A 89 -18.44 12.13 -5.00
CA GLU A 89 -19.03 11.17 -5.92
C GLU A 89 -17.98 10.17 -6.43
N GLY A 90 -16.85 10.66 -6.95
CA GLY A 90 -15.77 9.81 -7.44
C GLY A 90 -15.22 8.88 -6.36
N GLN A 91 -15.04 9.40 -5.14
CA GLN A 91 -14.59 8.61 -3.99
C GLN A 91 -15.65 7.58 -3.55
N LYS A 92 -16.95 7.90 -3.61
CA LYS A 92 -18.03 6.92 -3.34
C LYS A 92 -18.02 5.79 -4.35
N ILE A 93 -17.91 6.09 -5.64
CA ILE A 93 -17.83 5.06 -6.69
C ILE A 93 -16.62 4.15 -6.44
N GLY A 94 -15.45 4.74 -6.17
CA GLY A 94 -14.23 4.00 -5.86
C GLY A 94 -14.34 3.10 -4.63
N ALA A 95 -14.93 3.62 -3.55
CA ALA A 95 -15.04 2.91 -2.27
C ALA A 95 -16.14 1.85 -2.24
N LEU A 96 -17.28 2.11 -2.89
CA LEU A 96 -18.48 1.28 -2.76
C LEU A 96 -18.71 0.35 -3.95
N ASP A 97 -18.42 0.79 -5.17
CA ASP A 97 -18.76 0.07 -6.40
C ASP A 97 -17.55 -0.62 -7.04
N ALA A 98 -16.35 -0.03 -6.92
CA ALA A 98 -15.11 -0.54 -7.53
C ALA A 98 -14.27 -1.44 -6.60
N ALA A 99 -14.93 -2.20 -5.72
CA ALA A 99 -14.31 -3.23 -4.86
C ALA A 99 -13.48 -2.75 -3.64
N GLY A 100 -13.88 -1.64 -3.01
CA GLY A 100 -13.45 -1.37 -1.62
C GLY A 100 -12.12 -0.66 -1.47
N ASN A 101 -11.77 0.24 -2.40
CA ASN A 101 -10.69 1.18 -2.15
C ASN A 101 -10.99 2.01 -0.90
N LEU A 102 -9.97 2.28 -0.09
CA LEU A 102 -10.13 3.15 1.07
C LEU A 102 -10.24 4.59 0.57
N PRO A 103 -11.38 5.27 0.75
CA PRO A 103 -11.52 6.64 0.29
C PRO A 103 -10.66 7.57 1.12
N VAL A 104 -10.19 8.66 0.49
CA VAL A 104 -9.45 9.72 1.19
C VAL A 104 -10.38 10.75 1.85
N VAL A 105 -11.69 10.61 1.66
CA VAL A 105 -12.73 11.48 2.25
C VAL A 105 -13.39 10.82 3.45
N THR A 106 -13.82 11.64 4.41
CA THR A 106 -14.54 11.21 5.62
C THR A 106 -16.06 11.30 5.49
N THR A 107 -16.56 11.72 4.33
CA THR A 107 -17.98 11.99 4.05
C THR A 107 -18.81 10.73 3.76
N ILE A 108 -18.17 9.56 3.62
CA ILE A 108 -18.84 8.29 3.33
C ILE A 108 -19.13 7.58 4.67
N PRO A 109 -20.41 7.48 5.09
CA PRO A 109 -20.74 6.86 6.37
C PRO A 109 -20.44 5.35 6.33
N GLN A 110 -20.03 4.78 7.46
CA GLN A 110 -19.71 3.35 7.56
C GLN A 110 -20.90 2.46 7.18
N SER A 111 -22.14 2.92 7.40
CA SER A 111 -23.36 2.24 6.97
C SER A 111 -23.50 2.08 5.46
N ALA A 112 -22.79 2.88 4.65
CA ALA A 112 -22.80 2.78 3.18
C ALA A 112 -22.01 1.56 2.66
N TYR A 113 -21.10 0.98 3.45
CA TYR A 113 -20.23 -0.13 3.07
C TYR A 113 -20.95 -1.49 3.10
N THR A 114 -22.22 -1.54 2.69
CA THR A 114 -23.04 -2.75 2.76
C THR A 114 -22.55 -3.87 1.84
N LYS A 115 -22.03 -3.51 0.67
CA LYS A 115 -21.58 -4.45 -0.39
C LYS A 115 -20.08 -4.74 -0.38
N VAL A 116 -19.33 -4.10 0.50
CA VAL A 116 -17.87 -4.21 0.53
C VAL A 116 -17.47 -5.54 1.23
N PRO A 117 -16.46 -6.28 0.71
CA PRO A 117 -16.01 -7.54 1.31
C PRO A 117 -15.64 -7.39 2.78
N GLN A 118 -15.88 -8.43 3.59
CA GLN A 118 -15.61 -8.40 5.03
C GLN A 118 -14.15 -8.05 5.33
N GLY A 119 -13.20 -8.58 4.55
CA GLY A 119 -11.78 -8.28 4.74
C GLY A 119 -11.44 -6.78 4.60
N VAL A 120 -12.17 -6.01 3.81
CA VAL A 120 -11.97 -4.55 3.73
C VAL A 120 -12.51 -3.86 4.98
N LYS A 121 -13.65 -4.33 5.52
CA LYS A 121 -14.21 -3.84 6.80
C LYS A 121 -13.25 -4.15 7.95
N ASP A 122 -12.60 -5.30 7.92
CA ASP A 122 -11.61 -5.70 8.90
C ASP A 122 -10.36 -4.80 8.83
N VAL A 123 -9.90 -4.42 7.63
CA VAL A 123 -8.84 -3.40 7.47
C VAL A 123 -9.24 -2.08 8.12
N LEU A 124 -10.46 -1.58 7.84
CA LEU A 124 -10.96 -0.33 8.44
C LEU A 124 -11.02 -0.41 9.98
N ALA A 125 -11.45 -1.54 10.53
CA ALA A 125 -11.48 -1.77 11.97
C ALA A 125 -10.08 -1.76 12.58
N LEU A 126 -9.09 -2.36 11.92
CA LEU A 126 -7.68 -2.33 12.35
C LEU A 126 -7.11 -0.91 12.31
N VAL A 127 -7.38 -0.13 11.25
CA VAL A 127 -6.96 1.27 11.17
C VAL A 127 -7.57 2.10 12.31
N ALA A 128 -8.87 1.91 12.60
CA ALA A 128 -9.53 2.60 13.71
C ALA A 128 -8.94 2.23 15.09
N ALA A 129 -8.63 0.95 15.32
CA ALA A 129 -8.12 0.47 16.60
C ALA A 129 -6.64 0.82 16.83
N TYR A 130 -5.81 0.74 15.80
CA TYR A 130 -4.36 0.88 15.91
C TYR A 130 -3.84 2.25 15.49
N GLY A 131 -4.63 3.01 14.73
CA GLY A 131 -4.15 4.19 14.00
C GLY A 131 -3.36 3.78 12.77
N SER A 132 -3.00 4.77 11.94
CA SER A 132 -2.15 4.58 10.77
C SER A 132 -0.95 5.53 10.79
N GLN A 133 0.16 5.07 10.23
CA GLN A 133 1.34 5.89 9.94
C GLN A 133 1.89 5.52 8.56
N SER A 134 2.51 6.47 7.86
CA SER A 134 3.19 6.15 6.63
C SER A 134 4.35 5.19 6.85
N GLY A 135 4.46 4.25 5.92
CA GLY A 135 5.71 3.53 5.73
C GLY A 135 6.76 4.44 5.13
N TRP A 136 8.03 4.21 5.48
CA TRP A 136 9.17 4.98 4.95
C TRP A 136 9.16 5.07 3.42
N THR A 137 8.86 3.98 2.73
CA THR A 137 8.84 3.92 1.26
C THR A 137 7.73 4.75 0.62
N SER A 138 6.72 5.17 1.39
CA SER A 138 5.67 6.08 0.94
C SER A 138 6.09 7.56 1.03
N GLU A 139 7.10 7.87 1.86
CA GLU A 139 7.52 9.25 2.17
C GLU A 139 8.75 9.70 1.36
N VAL A 140 9.31 8.79 0.54
CA VAL A 140 10.51 9.07 -0.24
C VAL A 140 10.29 8.70 -1.71
N PRO A 141 11.01 9.34 -2.65
CA PRO A 141 10.89 9.01 -4.07
C PRO A 141 11.14 7.52 -4.35
N GLY A 142 10.34 6.92 -5.23
CA GLY A 142 10.43 5.48 -5.53
C GLY A 142 11.81 5.03 -6.01
N ALA A 143 12.51 5.86 -6.80
CA ALA A 143 13.89 5.58 -7.24
C ALA A 143 14.87 5.40 -6.05
N TYR A 144 14.60 6.08 -4.94
CA TYR A 144 15.40 5.99 -3.72
C TYR A 144 14.87 4.90 -2.78
N GLY A 145 13.59 4.96 -2.43
CA GLY A 145 12.94 4.06 -1.47
C GLY A 145 12.83 2.61 -1.94
N GLN A 146 12.67 2.38 -3.25
CA GLN A 146 12.39 1.06 -3.81
C GLN A 146 13.52 0.58 -4.71
N THR A 147 13.83 1.32 -5.78
CA THR A 147 14.82 0.87 -6.79
C THR A 147 16.22 0.75 -6.20
N PHE A 148 16.64 1.72 -5.38
CA PHE A 148 17.96 1.71 -4.75
C PHE A 148 17.99 0.87 -3.46
N LEU A 149 17.04 1.06 -2.54
CA LEU A 149 17.07 0.42 -1.22
C LEU A 149 16.66 -1.07 -1.24
N ASN A 150 15.66 -1.49 -2.02
CA ASN A 150 15.17 -2.88 -1.94
C ASN A 150 16.25 -3.95 -2.24
N PRO A 151 17.12 -3.78 -3.26
CA PRO A 151 18.21 -4.74 -3.49
C PRO A 151 19.21 -4.81 -2.33
N LEU A 152 19.41 -3.73 -1.58
CA LEU A 152 20.26 -3.72 -0.39
C LEU A 152 19.62 -4.48 0.76
N ILE A 153 18.31 -4.31 0.98
CA ILE A 153 17.56 -5.10 1.96
C ILE A 153 17.59 -6.59 1.60
N GLN A 154 17.49 -6.94 0.31
CA GLN A 154 17.62 -8.34 -0.11
C GLN A 154 19.02 -8.88 0.19
N LYS A 155 20.09 -8.11 -0.09
CA LYS A 155 21.46 -8.50 0.29
C LYS A 155 21.62 -8.68 1.80
N LEU A 156 20.95 -7.86 2.62
CA LEU A 156 20.95 -8.00 4.08
C LEU A 156 20.33 -9.34 4.50
N GLN A 157 19.18 -9.69 3.92
CA GLN A 157 18.51 -10.98 4.16
C GLN A 157 19.37 -12.18 3.73
N GLU A 158 20.16 -12.02 2.67
CA GLU A 158 21.11 -13.02 2.18
C GLU A 158 22.43 -13.06 2.98
N GLY A 159 22.59 -12.21 4.01
CA GLY A 159 23.82 -12.10 4.82
C GLY A 159 25.01 -11.52 4.08
N LYS A 160 24.79 -10.85 2.93
CA LYS A 160 25.84 -10.31 2.04
C LYS A 160 26.22 -8.85 2.33
N THR A 161 25.57 -8.23 3.31
CA THR A 161 25.87 -6.87 3.77
C THR A 161 25.33 -6.70 5.19
N THR A 162 25.68 -5.60 5.85
CA THR A 162 25.21 -5.23 7.19
C THR A 162 24.28 -4.03 7.16
N SER A 163 23.48 -3.86 8.22
CA SER A 163 22.64 -2.66 8.38
C SER A 163 23.46 -1.36 8.40
N ALA A 164 24.69 -1.39 8.95
CA ALA A 164 25.58 -0.23 8.98
C ALA A 164 26.08 0.16 7.58
N GLU A 165 26.44 -0.82 6.74
CA GLU A 165 26.83 -0.58 5.35
C GLU A 165 25.68 -0.01 4.53
N ILE A 166 24.46 -0.53 4.73
CA ILE A 166 23.25 0.00 4.09
C ILE A 166 22.99 1.43 4.53
N ALA A 167 23.09 1.75 5.82
CA ALA A 167 22.90 3.11 6.32
C ALA A 167 23.89 4.09 5.68
N LYS A 168 25.15 3.70 5.52
CA LYS A 168 26.17 4.52 4.83
C LYS A 168 25.84 4.72 3.36
N ALA A 169 25.44 3.67 2.65
CA ALA A 169 25.05 3.74 1.24
C ALA A 169 23.79 4.61 1.04
N GLN A 170 22.82 4.47 1.94
CA GLN A 170 21.60 5.26 1.99
C GLN A 170 21.91 6.75 2.16
N GLN A 171 22.74 7.10 3.15
CA GLN A 171 23.16 8.49 3.37
C GLN A 171 23.86 9.09 2.15
N ALA A 172 24.81 8.35 1.55
CA ALA A 172 25.51 8.82 0.35
C ALA A 172 24.55 9.06 -0.82
N LYS A 173 23.58 8.17 -1.05
CA LYS A 173 22.59 8.35 -2.12
C LYS A 173 21.64 9.51 -1.83
N LEU A 174 21.25 9.74 -0.57
CA LEU A 174 20.45 10.91 -0.20
C LEU A 174 21.18 12.23 -0.51
N GLU A 175 22.47 12.30 -0.20
CA GLU A 175 23.30 13.47 -0.48
C GLU A 175 23.47 13.71 -1.98
N ASP A 176 23.61 12.65 -2.78
CA ASP A 176 23.62 12.71 -4.24
C ASP A 176 22.30 13.26 -4.80
N VAL A 177 21.16 12.72 -4.38
CA VAL A 177 19.83 13.20 -4.80
C VAL A 177 19.60 14.66 -4.41
N ARG A 178 20.06 15.08 -3.21
CA ARG A 178 19.95 16.49 -2.78
C ARG A 178 20.80 17.44 -3.63
N LYS A 179 21.93 16.98 -4.15
CA LYS A 179 22.83 17.80 -4.99
C LYS A 179 22.34 17.86 -6.44
N ASN A 180 21.87 16.74 -6.97
CA ASN A 180 21.67 16.55 -8.41
C ASN A 180 20.21 16.42 -8.83
N GLY A 181 19.27 16.31 -7.88
CA GLY A 181 17.89 15.92 -8.16
C GLY A 181 17.73 14.39 -8.26
N LEU A 182 16.50 13.96 -8.56
CA LEU A 182 16.19 12.57 -8.90
C LEU A 182 16.60 12.25 -10.33
#